data_AF-A0A3D1IAU3-F1
#
_entry.id   AF-A0A3D1IAU3-F1
#
_cell.length_a   1.000
_cell.length_b   1.000
_cell.length_c   1.000
_cell.angle_alpha   90.00
_cell.angle_beta   90.00
_cell.angle_gamma   90.00
#
_symmetry.space_group_name_H-M   'P 1'
#
loop_
_entity.id
_entity.type
_entity.pdbx_description
1 polymer ?
#
loop_
_entity_poly.entity_id
_entity_poly.type
_entity_poly.pdbx_seq_one_letter_code
_entity_poly.pdbx_strand_id
1 'polypeptide(L)'
;TRVFPHWFLPAFADYAGREQELPIDQHALIALCAPRPVLLLNAEEDTWANPVGQQRMLELAKPVYSLLGADDVVEWHLRPGKHEVLPVDWERAIAFARYRLRERTAPPKRMPC
;
A
#
# COMPACT_ATOMS: atom_id res chain seq x y z
N THR A 1 -3.04 18.74 10.84
CA THR A 1 -2.29 19.77 10.09
C THR A 1 -1.51 20.78 10.94
N ARG A 2 -1.64 20.81 12.28
CA ARG A 2 -0.92 21.79 13.13
C ARG A 2 0.55 21.44 13.40
N VAL A 3 0.86 20.16 13.61
CA VAL A 3 2.23 19.68 13.92
C VAL A 3 3.12 19.68 12.67
N PHE A 4 2.54 19.31 11.51
CA PHE A 4 3.25 19.27 10.22
C PHE A 4 2.46 20.05 9.14
N PRO A 5 2.47 21.39 9.17
CA PRO A 5 1.61 22.22 8.32
C PRO A 5 2.03 22.28 6.85
N HIS A 6 3.25 21.87 6.52
CA HIS A 6 3.82 21.96 5.17
C HIS A 6 3.83 20.63 4.40
N TRP A 7 3.33 19.53 4.99
CA TRP A 7 3.35 18.20 4.35
C TRP A 7 2.28 18.03 3.27
N PHE A 8 1.18 18.75 3.38
CA PHE A 8 0.04 18.67 2.48
C PHE A 8 -0.32 20.05 1.95
N LEU A 9 -1.10 20.08 0.87
CA LEU A 9 -1.70 21.32 0.40
C LEU A 9 -2.60 21.92 1.50
N PRO A 10 -2.72 23.26 1.59
CA PRO A 10 -3.55 23.92 2.60
C PRO A 10 -5.00 23.41 2.65
N ALA A 11 -5.59 23.09 1.49
CA ALA A 11 -6.95 22.55 1.39
C ALA A 11 -7.16 21.23 2.16
N PHE A 12 -6.11 20.44 2.42
CA PHE A 12 -6.24 19.25 3.25
C PHE A 12 -6.62 19.58 4.71
N ALA A 13 -6.30 20.79 5.18
CA ALA A 13 -6.68 21.25 6.51
C ALA A 13 -8.19 21.44 6.68
N ASP A 14 -8.95 21.62 5.59
CA ASP A 14 -10.40 21.81 5.62
C ASP A 14 -11.15 20.56 6.10
N TYR A 15 -10.48 19.40 6.05
CA TYR A 15 -11.00 18.09 6.49
C TYR A 15 -10.57 17.70 7.90
N ALA A 16 -9.83 18.55 8.63
CA ALA A 16 -9.39 18.21 9.99
C ALA A 16 -10.60 18.07 10.94
N GLY A 17 -10.80 16.88 11.53
CA GLY A 17 -11.98 16.54 12.33
C GLY A 17 -13.25 16.30 11.51
N ARG A 18 -13.13 16.24 10.18
CA ARG A 18 -14.19 16.01 9.20
C ARG A 18 -13.74 14.95 8.18
N GLU A 19 -12.98 13.96 8.65
CA GLU A 19 -12.33 12.96 7.81
C GLU A 19 -13.35 12.17 6.96
N GLN A 20 -14.58 12.02 7.47
CA GLN A 20 -15.69 11.35 6.78
C GLN A 20 -16.18 12.09 5.53
N GLU A 21 -15.81 13.37 5.38
CA GLU A 21 -16.18 14.21 4.23
C GLU A 21 -15.12 14.21 3.14
N LEU A 22 -13.99 13.53 3.35
CA LEU A 22 -13.00 13.34 2.31
C LEU A 22 -13.64 12.61 1.11
N PRO A 23 -13.49 13.12 -0.13
CA PRO A 23 -14.09 12.50 -1.30
C PRO A 23 -13.39 11.20 -1.71
N ILE A 24 -12.20 10.95 -1.16
CA ILE A 24 -11.38 9.75 -1.36
C ILE A 24 -10.67 9.41 -0.06
N ASP A 25 -10.25 8.16 0.10
CA ASP A 25 -9.38 7.72 1.18
C ASP A 25 -8.22 6.88 0.61
N GLN A 26 -7.23 6.57 1.42
CA GLN A 26 -5.90 6.13 0.98
C GLN A 26 -5.87 4.74 0.32
N HIS A 27 -6.91 3.93 0.48
CA HIS A 27 -7.09 2.72 -0.33
C HIS A 27 -7.17 3.02 -1.84
N ALA A 28 -7.68 4.20 -2.23
CA ALA A 28 -7.68 4.65 -3.62
C ALA A 28 -6.26 4.89 -4.14
N LEU A 29 -5.34 5.39 -3.32
CA LEU A 29 -3.93 5.55 -3.69
C LEU A 29 -3.26 4.19 -3.94
N ILE A 30 -3.55 3.17 -3.12
CA ILE A 30 -3.08 1.80 -3.34
C ILE A 30 -3.67 1.22 -4.64
N ALA A 31 -4.94 1.51 -4.93
CA ALA A 31 -5.59 1.05 -6.16
C ALA A 31 -4.96 1.65 -7.43
N LEU A 32 -4.46 2.89 -7.39
CA LEU A 32 -3.70 3.50 -8.50
C LEU A 32 -2.40 2.74 -8.85
N CYS A 33 -1.91 1.90 -7.93
CA CYS A 33 -0.75 1.05 -8.22
C CYS A 33 -1.10 -0.18 -9.05
N ALA A 34 -2.35 -0.62 -9.10
CA ALA A 34 -2.75 -1.83 -9.82
C ALA A 34 -2.37 -1.78 -11.32
N PRO A 35 -1.95 -2.90 -11.93
CA PRO A 35 -1.78 -4.24 -11.35
C PRO A 35 -0.36 -4.46 -10.77
N ARG A 36 0.39 -3.39 -10.48
CA ARG A 36 1.76 -3.52 -9.96
C ARG A 36 1.72 -4.01 -8.50
N PRO A 37 2.64 -4.90 -8.10
CA PRO A 37 2.71 -5.41 -6.73
C PRO A 37 2.88 -4.31 -5.69
N VAL A 38 2.20 -4.43 -4.54
CA VAL A 38 2.33 -3.53 -3.38
C VAL A 38 2.52 -4.36 -2.11
N LEU A 39 3.47 -3.93 -1.26
CA LEU A 39 3.74 -4.51 0.05
C LEU A 39 3.62 -3.42 1.12
N LEU A 40 2.82 -3.66 2.17
CA LEU A 40 2.80 -2.84 3.37
C LEU A 40 3.50 -3.57 4.52
N LEU A 41 4.57 -2.96 5.05
CA LEU A 41 5.33 -3.43 6.21
C LEU A 41 4.88 -2.64 7.44
N ASN A 42 4.46 -3.34 8.49
CA ASN A 42 3.84 -2.75 9.68
C ASN A 42 4.46 -3.31 10.96
N ALA A 43 4.38 -2.53 12.03
CA ALA A 43 4.81 -2.92 13.37
C ALA A 43 3.63 -2.86 14.37
N GLU A 44 3.51 -3.85 15.25
CA GLU A 44 2.38 -4.01 16.17
C GLU A 44 2.21 -2.85 17.16
N GLU A 45 3.30 -2.31 17.69
CA GLU A 45 3.26 -1.20 18.66
C GLU A 45 3.25 0.18 17.99
N ASP A 46 3.34 0.25 16.65
CA ASP A 46 3.26 1.50 15.89
C ASP A 46 1.81 1.98 15.71
N THR A 47 1.13 2.16 16.84
CA THR A 47 -0.30 2.50 16.89
C THR A 47 -0.62 3.85 16.24
N TRP A 48 0.35 4.77 16.19
CA TRP A 48 0.20 6.04 15.48
C TRP A 48 0.01 5.86 13.97
N ALA A 49 0.69 4.87 13.37
CA ALA A 49 0.54 4.55 11.94
C ALA A 49 -0.68 3.67 11.63
N ASN A 50 -1.45 3.27 12.65
CA ASN A 50 -2.67 2.46 12.53
C ASN A 50 -2.51 1.19 11.67
N PRO A 51 -1.77 0.15 12.13
CA PRO A 51 -1.51 -1.06 11.36
C PRO A 51 -2.78 -1.79 10.88
N VAL A 52 -3.83 -1.80 11.71
CA VAL A 52 -5.14 -2.40 11.39
C VAL A 52 -5.82 -1.61 10.26
N GLY A 53 -5.76 -0.28 10.32
CA GLY A 53 -6.22 0.58 9.23
C GLY A 53 -5.47 0.30 7.93
N GLN A 54 -4.15 0.11 7.98
CA GLN A 54 -3.35 -0.25 6.81
C GLN A 54 -3.75 -1.59 6.19
N GLN A 55 -4.02 -2.60 7.00
CA GLN A 55 -4.57 -3.86 6.51
C GLN A 55 -5.91 -3.65 5.80
N ARG A 56 -6.81 -2.85 6.40
CA ARG A 56 -8.12 -2.54 5.81
C ARG A 56 -8.01 -1.76 4.50
N MET A 57 -7.04 -0.85 4.39
CA MET A 57 -6.79 -0.13 3.14
C MET A 57 -6.43 -1.08 1.99
N LEU A 58 -5.61 -2.11 2.24
CA LEU A 58 -5.30 -3.11 1.23
C LEU A 58 -6.53 -3.90 0.82
N GLU A 59 -7.36 -4.33 1.77
CA GLU A 59 -8.62 -5.03 1.48
C GLU A 59 -9.56 -4.20 0.60
N LEU A 60 -9.69 -2.91 0.89
CA LEU A 60 -10.53 -1.99 0.12
C LEU A 60 -9.95 -1.68 -1.26
N ALA A 61 -8.65 -1.82 -1.47
CA ALA A 61 -8.01 -1.67 -2.78
C ALA A 61 -8.14 -2.92 -3.67
N LYS A 62 -8.33 -4.12 -3.07
CA LYS A 62 -8.41 -5.40 -3.80
C LYS A 62 -9.39 -5.42 -4.98
N PRO A 63 -10.60 -4.81 -4.95
CA PRO A 63 -11.51 -4.84 -6.08
C PRO A 63 -10.90 -4.34 -7.40
N VAL A 64 -10.03 -3.31 -7.35
CA VAL A 64 -9.35 -2.78 -8.55
C VAL A 64 -8.24 -3.74 -9.02
N TYR A 65 -7.56 -4.41 -8.10
CA TYR A 65 -6.60 -5.47 -8.44
C TYR A 65 -7.29 -6.69 -9.06
N SER A 66 -8.42 -7.13 -8.49
CA SER A 66 -9.24 -8.23 -9.02
C SER A 66 -9.77 -7.91 -10.43
N LEU A 67 -10.21 -6.67 -10.67
CA LEU A 67 -10.65 -6.22 -12.00
C LEU A 67 -9.55 -6.43 -13.06
N LEU A 68 -8.28 -6.29 -12.67
CA LEU A 68 -7.12 -6.44 -13.54
C LEU A 68 -6.46 -7.83 -13.46
N GLY A 69 -7.07 -8.79 -12.75
CA GLY A 69 -6.56 -10.15 -12.58
C GLY A 69 -5.25 -10.23 -11.78
N ALA A 70 -5.08 -9.35 -10.79
CA ALA A 70 -3.87 -9.22 -9.97
C ALA A 70 -4.17 -9.21 -8.46
N ASP A 71 -5.22 -9.89 -8.01
CA ASP A 71 -5.65 -9.93 -6.61
C ASP A 71 -4.62 -10.55 -5.65
N ASP A 72 -3.67 -11.31 -6.19
CA ASP A 72 -2.62 -11.98 -5.42
C ASP A 72 -1.37 -11.12 -5.18
N VAL A 73 -1.23 -9.94 -5.80
CA VAL A 73 0.03 -9.15 -5.78
C VAL A 73 0.10 -8.08 -4.69
N VAL A 74 -0.91 -7.99 -3.82
CA VAL A 74 -0.94 -7.09 -2.67
C VAL A 74 -0.72 -7.85 -1.38
N GLU A 75 0.28 -7.46 -0.60
CA GLU A 75 0.71 -8.17 0.60
C GLU A 75 0.78 -7.23 1.81
N TRP A 76 0.30 -7.72 2.95
CA TRP A 76 0.41 -7.06 4.25
C TRP A 76 1.31 -7.91 5.14
N HIS A 77 2.26 -7.26 5.83
CA HIS A 77 3.12 -7.91 6.80
C HIS A 77 3.11 -7.11 8.09
N LEU A 78 2.93 -7.81 9.21
CA LEU A 78 3.00 -7.26 10.55
C LEU A 78 4.11 -7.98 11.32
N ARG A 79 4.99 -7.21 11.96
CA ARG A 79 5.99 -7.70 12.90
C ARG A 79 5.75 -7.14 14.31
N PRO A 80 6.20 -7.82 15.38
CA PRO A 80 6.25 -7.24 16.72
C PRO A 80 7.17 -6.02 16.79
N GLY A 81 6.99 -5.18 17.81
CA GLY A 81 7.85 -4.03 18.11
C GLY A 81 7.32 -2.68 17.61
N LYS A 82 8.19 -1.66 17.67
CA LYS A 82 7.85 -0.23 17.50
C LYS A 82 8.07 0.30 16.08
N HIS A 83 7.85 1.61 15.91
CA HIS A 83 8.04 2.39 14.68
C HIS A 83 9.52 2.45 14.25
N GLU A 84 9.97 1.41 13.56
CA GLU A 84 11.35 1.22 13.11
C GLU A 84 11.38 0.41 11.80
N VAL A 85 12.53 0.32 11.14
CA VAL A 85 12.75 -0.65 10.05
C VAL A 85 13.88 -1.58 10.49
N LEU A 86 13.56 -2.86 10.61
CA LEU A 86 14.46 -3.89 11.14
C LEU A 86 14.96 -4.81 10.01
N PRO A 87 16.02 -5.62 10.26
CA PRO A 87 16.49 -6.60 9.27
C PRO A 87 15.39 -7.53 8.74
N VAL A 88 14.44 -7.95 9.59
CA VAL A 88 13.30 -8.79 9.18
C VAL A 88 12.39 -8.10 8.15
N ASP A 89 12.23 -6.78 8.23
CA ASP A 89 11.45 -6.00 7.25
C ASP A 89 12.15 -6.03 5.88
N TRP A 90 13.48 -5.90 5.87
CA TRP A 90 14.30 -6.00 4.66
C TRP A 90 14.28 -7.40 4.06
N GLU A 91 14.37 -8.45 4.88
CA GLU A 91 14.24 -9.83 4.42
C GLU A 91 12.89 -10.05 3.72
N ARG A 92 11.81 -9.53 4.30
CA ARG A 92 10.46 -9.58 3.73
C ARG A 92 10.37 -8.79 2.42
N ALA A 93 10.88 -7.56 2.39
CA ALA A 93 10.89 -6.70 1.21
C ALA A 93 11.68 -7.31 0.05
N ILE A 94 12.87 -7.86 0.33
CA ILE A 94 13.73 -8.51 -0.66
C ILE A 94 13.07 -9.79 -1.18
N ALA A 95 12.45 -10.60 -0.31
CA ALA A 95 11.71 -11.78 -0.74
C ALA A 95 10.53 -11.41 -1.65
N PHE A 96 9.76 -10.38 -1.29
CA PHE A 96 8.67 -9.84 -2.11
C PHE A 96 9.18 -9.36 -3.47
N ALA A 97 10.22 -8.51 -3.48
CA ALA A 97 10.83 -8.01 -4.71
C ALA A 97 11.36 -9.16 -5.58
N ARG A 98 12.04 -10.14 -5.01
CA ARG A 98 12.52 -11.32 -5.75
C ARG A 98 11.37 -12.14 -6.32
N TYR A 99 10.23 -12.27 -5.65
CA TYR A 99 9.12 -13.04 -6.18
C TYR A 99 8.37 -12.27 -7.27
N ARG A 100 8.12 -10.97 -7.04
CA ARG A 100 7.23 -10.15 -7.86
C ARG A 100 7.92 -9.35 -8.97
N LEU A 101 9.22 -9.09 -8.84
CA LEU A 101 10.02 -8.26 -9.76
C LEU A 101 11.08 -9.05 -10.53
N ARG A 102 11.15 -10.38 -10.37
CA ARG A 102 11.93 -11.23 -11.28
C ARG A 102 11.47 -10.97 -12.71
N GLU A 103 12.43 -10.83 -13.62
CA GLU A 103 12.21 -10.48 -15.02
C GLU A 103 10.98 -11.20 -15.61
N ARG A 104 9.96 -10.41 -15.99
CA ARG A 104 9.08 -10.81 -17.10
C ARG A 104 9.97 -10.88 -18.33
N THR A 105 10.59 -12.03 -18.57
CA THR A 105 11.32 -12.29 -19.82
C THR A 105 10.31 -12.27 -20.96
N ALA A 106 10.24 -11.11 -21.62
CA ALA A 106 9.47 -10.75 -22.81
C ALA A 106 7.92 -10.72 -22.69
N PRO A 107 7.26 -9.75 -23.37
CA PRO A 107 5.82 -9.84 -23.59
C PRO A 107 5.49 -11.09 -24.44
N PRO A 108 4.29 -11.69 -24.30
CA PRO A 108 3.88 -12.77 -25.20
C PRO A 108 3.98 -12.27 -26.65
N LYS A 109 4.64 -13.05 -27.52
CA LYS A 109 4.65 -12.78 -28.96
C LYS A 109 3.20 -12.58 -29.39
N ARG A 110 2.89 -11.45 -30.02
CA ARG A 110 1.58 -11.22 -30.64
C ARG A 110 1.28 -12.43 -31.51
N MET A 111 0.16 -13.09 -31.23
CA MET A 111 -0.36 -14.14 -32.09
C MET A 111 -0.62 -13.50 -33.46
N PRO A 112 -0.11 -14.06 -34.58
CA PRO A 112 -0.45 -13.55 -35.89
C PRO A 112 -1.97 -13.67 -36.09
N CYS A 113 -2.52 -12.63 -36.72
CA CYS A 113 -3.93 -12.48 -37.05
C CYS A 113 -4.46 -13.65 -37.87
#